data_AF-A0AA50YIE6-F1
#
_entry.id   AF-A0AA50YIE6-F1
#
_cell.length_a   1.000
_cell.length_b   1.000
_cell.length_c   1.000
_cell.angle_alpha   90.00
_cell.angle_beta   90.00
_cell.angle_gamma   90.00
#
_symmetry.space_group_name_H-M   'P 1'
#
loop_
_entity.id
_entity.type
_entity.pdbx_description
1 polymer ?
#
loop_
_entity_poly.entity_id
_entity_poly.type
_entity_poly.pdbx_seq_one_letter_code
_entity_poly.pdbx_strand_id
1 'polypeptide(L)' 'GLQDTEFGKKHHIILTERGQSGVHVYLEIDNRKCTTMSGSECFFSAREAAEFLAATASKHSLSPDFPIFQVKG' A
#
# COMPACT_ATOMS: atom_id res chain seq x y z
N GLY A 1 13.31 -14.69 16.89
CA GLY A 1 12.89 -15.17 15.55
C GLY A 1 12.93 -16.68 15.50
N LEU A 2 12.55 -17.31 14.39
CA LEU A 2 12.63 -18.78 14.28
C LEU A 2 14.06 -19.29 14.50
N GLN A 3 15.07 -18.46 14.16
CA GLN A 3 16.49 -18.73 14.40
C GLN A 3 16.86 -18.94 15.89
N ASP A 4 16.10 -18.36 16.83
CA ASP A 4 16.42 -18.45 18.26
C ASP A 4 15.83 -19.69 18.93
N THR A 5 14.98 -20.42 18.21
CA THR A 5 14.32 -21.64 18.70
C THR A 5 15.28 -22.84 18.67
N GLU A 6 15.05 -23.83 19.53
CA GLU A 6 15.72 -25.14 19.50
C GLU A 6 15.74 -25.75 18.09
N PHE A 7 14.60 -25.65 17.40
CA PHE A 7 14.44 -26.09 16.02
C PHE A 7 15.37 -25.32 15.06
N GLY A 8 15.39 -23.99 15.16
CA GLY A 8 16.23 -23.12 14.34
C GLY A 8 17.72 -23.37 14.51
N LYS A 9 18.17 -23.58 15.76
CA LYS A 9 19.56 -23.90 16.08
C LYS A 9 19.97 -25.28 15.55
N LYS A 10 19.13 -26.30 15.74
CA LYS A 10 19.39 -27.67 15.25
C LYS A 10 19.56 -27.72 13.74
N HIS A 11 18.75 -26.97 13.00
CA HIS A 11 18.78 -26.96 11.53
C HIS A 11 19.62 -25.84 10.93
N HIS A 12 20.43 -25.15 11.75
CA HIS A 12 21.33 -24.09 11.29
C HIS A 12 20.59 -23.02 10.45
N ILE A 13 19.39 -22.62 10.89
CA ILE A 13 18.63 -21.58 10.19
C ILE A 13 19.28 -20.23 10.46
N ILE A 14 20.08 -19.76 9.49
CA ILE A 14 20.84 -18.50 9.58
C ILE A 14 19.99 -17.29 9.14
N LEU A 15 18.99 -17.52 8.27
CA LEU A 15 18.09 -16.50 7.79
C LEU A 15 16.66 -17.03 7.74
N THR A 16 15.71 -16.30 8.34
CA THR A 16 14.30 -16.43 7.98
C THR A 16 13.91 -15.24 7.15
N GLU A 17 13.68 -15.45 5.86
CA GLU A 17 13.06 -14.45 5.01
C GLU A 17 11.62 -14.26 5.49
N ARG A 18 11.33 -13.12 6.14
CA ARG A 18 9.95 -12.64 6.23
C ARG A 18 9.62 -12.09 4.85
N GLY A 19 9.24 -12.96 3.92
CA GLY A 19 8.78 -12.54 2.62
C GLY A 19 7.62 -11.54 2.81
N GLN A 20 7.77 -10.32 2.31
CA GLN A 20 6.64 -9.42 2.16
C GLN A 20 5.79 -9.97 1.01
N SER A 21 4.89 -10.90 1.34
CA SER A 21 3.92 -11.41 0.38
C SER A 21 2.86 -10.35 0.12
N GLY A 22 2.58 -10.07 -1.13
CA GLY A 22 1.57 -9.10 -1.52
C GLY A 22 1.49 -8.98 -3.04
N VAL A 23 0.77 -7.95 -3.50
CA VAL A 23 0.61 -7.65 -4.92
C VAL A 23 1.04 -6.21 -5.20
N HIS A 24 1.75 -6.02 -6.31
CA HIS A 24 1.95 -4.70 -6.88
C HIS A 24 0.84 -4.44 -7.90
N VAL A 25 0.12 -3.33 -7.72
CA VAL A 25 -0.95 -2.91 -8.60
C VAL A 25 -0.55 -1.60 -9.25
N TYR A 26 -0.72 -1.51 -10.57
CA TYR A 26 -0.47 -0.31 -11.36
C TYR A 26 -1.83 0.21 -11.84
N LEU A 27 -2.10 1.50 -11.62
CA LEU A 27 -3.39 2.13 -11.87
C LEU A 27 -3.19 3.41 -12.67
N GLU A 28 -4.18 3.74 -13.49
CA GLU A 28 -4.28 5.02 -14.20
C GLU A 28 -5.45 5.84 -13.63
N ILE A 29 -5.29 7.16 -13.62
CA ILE A 29 -6.36 8.09 -13.21
C ILE A 29 -7.08 8.59 -14.46
N ASP A 30 -8.35 8.22 -14.58
CA ASP A 30 -9.22 8.68 -15.66
C ASP A 30 -10.22 9.73 -15.16
N ASN A 31 -9.90 10.99 -15.42
CA ASN A 31 -10.71 12.12 -14.96
C ASN A 31 -11.85 12.52 -15.90
N ARG A 32 -12.16 11.77 -16.96
CA ARG A 32 -13.12 12.19 -17.99
C ARG A 32 -14.49 12.63 -17.45
N LYS A 33 -14.95 12.00 -16.36
CA LYS A 33 -16.21 12.36 -15.68
C LYS A 33 -16.00 13.37 -14.56
N CYS A 34 -14.87 13.25 -13.85
CA CYS A 34 -14.56 14.14 -12.73
C CYS A 34 -14.51 15.59 -13.20
N THR A 35 -13.88 15.88 -14.34
CA THR A 35 -13.73 17.25 -14.87
C THR A 35 -15.04 17.87 -15.36
N THR A 36 -16.06 17.06 -15.64
CA THR A 36 -17.37 17.53 -16.15
C THR A 36 -18.45 17.64 -15.09
N MET A 37 -18.19 17.08 -13.90
CA MET A 37 -19.14 17.08 -12.81
C MET A 37 -19.07 18.42 -12.07
N SER A 38 -20.21 19.03 -11.76
CA SER A 38 -20.24 20.27 -11.00
C SER A 38 -19.86 20.01 -9.54
N GLY A 39 -18.87 20.74 -9.00
CA GLY A 39 -18.48 20.68 -7.60
C GLY A 39 -17.54 19.52 -7.24
N SER A 40 -16.98 18.82 -8.23
CA SER A 40 -15.93 17.81 -8.03
C SER A 40 -14.55 18.45 -7.87
N GLU A 41 -13.69 17.77 -7.10
CA GLU A 41 -12.26 18.02 -7.02
C GLU A 41 -11.53 16.81 -7.60
N CYS A 42 -10.61 17.04 -8.55
CA CYS A 42 -9.94 15.99 -9.31
C CYS A 42 -8.43 16.02 -9.08
N PHE A 43 -7.79 14.85 -8.97
CA PHE A 43 -6.34 14.74 -8.95
C PHE A 43 -5.81 14.71 -10.39
N PHE A 44 -4.92 15.62 -10.76
CA PHE A 44 -4.38 15.69 -12.12
C PHE A 44 -3.04 14.97 -12.28
N SER A 45 -2.50 14.42 -11.19
CA SER A 45 -1.33 13.55 -11.19
C SER A 45 -1.51 12.36 -10.24
N ALA A 46 -0.84 11.24 -10.57
CA ALA A 46 -0.79 10.08 -9.70
C ALA A 46 -0.15 10.41 -8.34
N ARG A 47 0.86 11.28 -8.33
CA ARG A 47 1.53 11.77 -7.12
C ARG A 47 0.55 12.46 -6.15
N GLU A 48 -0.28 13.38 -6.63
CA GLU A 48 -1.28 14.08 -5.78
C GLU A 48 -2.29 13.09 -5.16
N ALA A 49 -2.76 12.12 -5.95
CA ALA A 49 -3.66 11.08 -5.45
C ALA A 49 -2.97 10.19 -4.40
N ALA A 50 -1.72 9.81 -4.62
CA ALA A 50 -0.93 9.02 -3.67
C ALA A 50 -0.67 9.79 -2.37
N GLU A 51 -0.33 11.08 -2.45
CA GLU A 51 -0.17 11.96 -1.29
C GLU A 51 -1.47 12.09 -0.49
N PHE A 52 -2.61 12.25 -1.18
CA PHE A 52 -3.92 12.30 -0.52
C PHE A 52 -4.26 10.99 0.19
N LEU A 53 -4.00 9.82 -0.43
CA LEU A 53 -4.21 8.51 0.19
C LEU A 53 -3.33 8.31 1.42
N ALA A 54 -2.05 8.69 1.34
CA ALA A 54 -1.13 8.62 2.47
C ALA A 54 -1.56 9.56 3.62
N ALA A 55 -1.96 10.79 3.31
CA ALA A 55 -2.48 11.73 4.29
C ALA A 55 -3.78 11.23 4.94
N THR A 56 -4.69 10.66 4.15
CA THR A 56 -5.94 10.05 4.65
C THR A 56 -5.64 8.92 5.63
N ALA A 57 -4.73 8.00 5.27
CA ALA A 57 -4.32 6.90 6.14
C ALA A 57 -3.66 7.37 7.46
N SER A 58 -3.04 8.55 7.48
CA SER A 58 -2.41 9.12 8.69
C SER A 58 -3.42 9.64 9.72
N LYS A 59 -4.64 10.00 9.29
CA LYS A 59 -5.67 10.60 10.15
C LYS A 59 -6.90 9.71 10.32
N HIS A 60 -7.17 8.84 9.34
CA HIS A 60 -8.35 8.02 9.23
C HIS A 60 -7.98 6.60 8.81
N SER A 61 -8.82 5.63 9.16
CA SER A 61 -8.66 4.26 8.67
C SER A 61 -9.24 4.14 7.26
N LEU A 62 -8.41 3.74 6.29
CA LEU A 62 -8.90 3.28 5.00
C LEU A 62 -9.67 1.97 5.16
N SER A 63 -10.47 1.60 4.16
CA SER A 63 -11.21 0.33 4.20
C SER A 63 -10.26 -0.85 4.47
N PRO A 64 -10.58 -1.73 5.43
CA PRO A 64 -9.75 -2.89 5.73
C PRO A 64 -9.83 -3.98 4.64
N ASP A 65 -10.81 -3.90 3.75
CA ASP A 65 -11.02 -4.89 2.67
C ASP A 65 -9.82 -4.92 1.70
N PHE A 66 -9.07 -3.83 1.63
CA PHE A 66 -7.86 -3.70 0.83
C PHE A 66 -6.73 -3.14 1.71
N PRO A 67 -5.91 -3.99 2.34
CA PRO A 67 -4.80 -3.54 3.18
C PRO A 67 -3.71 -2.92 2.31
N ILE A 68 -3.81 -1.62 2.05
CA ILE A 68 -2.81 -0.86 1.30
C ILE A 68 -1.59 -0.64 2.20
N PHE A 69 -0.47 -1.26 1.85
CA PHE A 69 0.78 -1.12 2.58
C PHE A 69 1.58 0.12 2.17
N GLN A 70 1.58 0.45 0.88
CA GLN A 70 2.30 1.59 0.33
C GLN A 70 1.61 2.12 -0.94
N VAL A 71 1.68 3.44 -1.13
CA VAL A 71 1.29 4.13 -2.37
C VAL A 71 2.47 4.96 -2.90
N LYS A 72 2.55 5.10 -4.22
CA LYS A 72 3.52 5.93 -4.95
C LYS A 72 2.85 6.45 -6.22
N GLY A 73 3.27 7.60 -6.73
CA GLY A 73 2.75 8.20 -7.95
C GLY A 73 3.76 9.07 -8.66
#